data_AF-A0A662MCG2-F1
#
_entry.id   AF-A0A662MCG2-F1
#
_cell.length_a   1.000
_cell.length_b   1.000
_cell.length_c   1.000
_cell.angle_alpha   90.00
_cell.angle_beta   90.00
_cell.angle_gamma   90.00
#
_symmetry.space_group_name_H-M   'P 1'
#
loop_
_entity.id
_entity.type
_entity.pdbx_description
1 polymer ?
#
loop_
_entity_poly.entity_id
_entity_poly.type
_entity_poly.pdbx_seq_one_letter_code
_entity_poly.pdbx_strand_id
1 'polypeptide(L)'
;MSDEYEKVFNGEYGSYLEYPRGENDKIIAGLCYIFGWIVSLVALLAIKPLSPYLRFHAIQALGIQVVYMILAMLMSITMMFLVGICLLPFVMGLGIYALVIGIIVLTGGDHRVPWLGNYVEENFV
;
A
#
# COMPACT_ATOMS: atom_id res chain seq x y z
N MET A 1 -19.92 21.74 -0.14
CA MET A 1 -19.47 20.40 0.29
C MET A 1 -20.58 19.46 -0.16
N SER A 2 -20.35 18.60 -1.15
CA SER A 2 -21.42 17.72 -1.66
C SER A 2 -21.78 16.64 -0.64
N ASP A 3 -23.03 16.19 -0.65
CA ASP A 3 -23.60 15.19 0.26
C ASP A 3 -22.73 13.92 0.38
N GLU A 4 -22.04 13.53 -0.69
CA GLU A 4 -21.08 12.41 -0.66
C GLU A 4 -19.95 12.62 0.35
N TYR A 5 -19.37 13.82 0.45
CA TYR A 5 -18.32 14.08 1.42
C TYR A 5 -18.85 13.98 2.85
N GLU A 6 -20.09 14.40 3.10
CA GLU A 6 -20.72 14.29 4.42
C GLU A 6 -20.87 12.83 4.86
N LYS A 7 -21.24 11.93 3.93
CA LYS A 7 -21.27 10.47 4.17
C LYS A 7 -19.89 9.89 4.47
N VAL A 8 -18.85 10.39 3.79
CA VAL A 8 -17.44 10.02 4.07
C VAL A 8 -17.05 10.42 5.50
N PHE A 9 -17.43 11.62 5.94
CA PHE A 9 -17.14 12.09 7.31
C PHE A 9 -17.96 11.37 8.39
N ASN A 10 -19.18 10.95 8.06
CA ASN A 10 -20.07 10.26 8.99
C ASN A 10 -19.82 8.75 9.10
N GLY A 11 -18.84 8.21 8.34
CA GLY A 11 -18.50 6.78 8.39
C GLY A 11 -19.60 5.87 7.86
N GLU A 12 -20.40 6.33 6.90
CA GLU A 12 -21.53 5.56 6.35
C GLU A 12 -21.09 4.43 5.41
N TYR A 13 -19.82 4.39 5.02
CA TYR A 13 -19.26 3.38 4.12
C TYR A 13 -18.64 2.22 4.89
N GLY A 14 -19.01 1.00 4.51
CA GLY A 14 -18.55 -0.23 5.17
C GLY A 14 -17.20 -0.74 4.67
N SER A 15 -16.72 -0.24 3.52
CA SER A 15 -15.39 -0.56 2.97
C SER A 15 -14.78 0.64 2.26
N TYR A 16 -13.44 0.72 2.24
CA TYR A 16 -12.69 1.78 1.55
C TYR A 16 -12.99 1.87 0.04
N LEU A 17 -13.52 0.80 -0.56
CA LEU A 17 -13.89 0.74 -1.98
C LEU A 17 -15.13 1.56 -2.34
N GLU A 18 -16.01 1.79 -1.36
CA GLU A 18 -17.26 2.50 -1.56
C GLU A 18 -17.06 4.02 -1.55
N TYR A 19 -15.92 4.49 -1.02
CA TYR A 19 -15.57 5.90 -0.97
C TYR A 19 -15.29 6.45 -2.38
N PRO A 20 -15.74 7.69 -2.69
CA PRO A 20 -15.39 8.34 -3.94
C PRO A 20 -13.87 8.54 -4.03
N ARG A 21 -13.27 8.07 -5.14
CA ARG A 21 -11.82 8.07 -5.36
C ARG A 21 -11.42 9.10 -6.40
N GLY A 22 -10.64 10.10 -6.00
CA GLY A 22 -10.10 11.10 -6.90
C GLY A 22 -9.05 10.50 -7.86
N GLU A 23 -8.86 11.11 -9.02
CA GLU A 23 -7.80 10.71 -9.96
C GLU A 23 -6.41 10.81 -9.33
N ASN A 24 -6.15 11.90 -8.59
CA ASN A 24 -4.91 12.10 -7.86
C ASN A 24 -4.67 11.01 -6.81
N ASP A 25 -5.73 10.55 -6.13
CA ASP A 25 -5.61 9.50 -5.10
C ASP A 25 -5.13 8.19 -5.70
N LYS A 26 -5.61 7.83 -6.90
CA LYS A 26 -5.17 6.64 -7.64
C LYS A 26 -3.70 6.73 -7.99
N ILE A 27 -3.28 7.89 -8.48
CA ILE A 27 -1.87 8.15 -8.83
C ILE A 27 -1.00 8.00 -7.59
N ILE A 28 -1.31 8.72 -6.51
CA ILE A 28 -0.49 8.70 -5.30
C ILE A 28 -0.49 7.29 -4.67
N ALA A 29 -1.65 6.64 -4.59
CA ALA A 29 -1.77 5.29 -4.06
C ALA A 29 -0.91 4.29 -4.84
N GLY A 30 -0.91 4.35 -6.17
CA GLY A 30 -0.07 3.51 -7.00
C GLY A 30 1.42 3.80 -6.84
N LEU A 31 1.79 5.09 -6.73
CA LEU A 31 3.17 5.51 -6.46
C LEU A 31 3.69 5.02 -5.10
N CYS A 32 2.83 4.85 -4.10
CA CYS A 32 3.21 4.29 -2.80
C CYS A 32 3.78 2.87 -2.95
N TYR A 33 3.25 2.05 -3.87
CA TYR A 33 3.78 0.70 -4.11
C TYR A 33 5.08 0.71 -4.92
N ILE A 34 5.22 1.64 -5.87
CA ILE A 34 6.38 1.69 -6.78
C ILE A 34 7.61 2.26 -6.08
N PHE A 35 7.45 3.36 -5.35
CA PHE A 35 8.53 4.03 -4.64
C PHE A 35 8.60 3.64 -3.15
N GLY A 36 7.76 2.70 -2.73
CA GLY A 36 7.80 2.06 -1.42
C GLY A 36 7.56 3.02 -0.26
N TRP A 37 8.41 2.91 0.76
CA TRP A 37 8.17 3.50 2.07
C TRP A 37 8.23 5.02 2.05
N ILE A 38 9.08 5.62 1.20
CA ILE A 38 9.25 7.09 1.15
C ILE A 38 7.94 7.74 0.72
N VAL A 39 7.40 7.34 -0.43
CA VAL A 39 6.16 7.92 -0.95
C VAL A 39 4.97 7.57 -0.04
N SER A 40 4.94 6.36 0.52
CA SER A 40 3.90 5.97 1.48
C SER A 40 3.89 6.88 2.72
N LEU A 41 5.06 7.18 3.29
CA LEU A 41 5.16 8.10 4.44
C LEU A 41 4.79 9.53 4.06
N VAL A 42 5.25 10.02 2.91
CA VAL A 42 4.88 11.36 2.42
C VAL A 42 3.37 11.46 2.23
N ALA A 43 2.73 10.46 1.63
CA ALA A 43 1.28 10.43 1.47
C ALA A 43 0.56 10.47 2.84
N LEU A 44 0.98 9.65 3.80
CA LEU A 44 0.33 9.57 5.11
C LEU A 44 0.52 10.83 5.97
N LEU A 45 1.69 11.46 5.88
CA LEU A 45 2.06 12.58 6.76
C LEU A 45 1.78 13.94 6.14
N ALA A 46 2.05 14.12 4.84
CA ALA A 46 2.01 15.43 4.19
C ALA A 46 0.70 15.72 3.44
N ILE A 47 -0.04 14.69 2.98
CA ILE A 47 -1.26 14.88 2.21
C ILE A 47 -2.46 14.94 3.15
N LYS A 48 -3.15 16.08 3.17
CA LYS A 48 -4.37 16.35 3.95
C LYS A 48 -5.36 17.19 3.09
N PRO A 49 -6.67 16.89 3.09
CA PRO A 49 -7.30 15.72 3.69
C PRO A 49 -6.91 14.44 2.94
N LEU A 50 -6.75 13.34 3.68
CA LEU A 50 -6.37 12.05 3.11
C LEU A 50 -7.63 11.21 2.89
N SER A 51 -7.92 10.82 1.65
CA SER A 51 -9.08 9.98 1.38
C SER A 51 -8.90 8.57 1.98
N PRO A 52 -9.99 7.92 2.42
CA PRO A 52 -9.93 6.55 2.95
C PRO A 52 -9.28 5.55 1.98
N TYR A 53 -9.52 5.71 0.68
CA TYR A 53 -8.86 4.93 -0.36
C TYR A 53 -7.33 5.13 -0.40
N LEU A 54 -6.88 6.39 -0.43
CA LEU A 54 -5.45 6.69 -0.44
C LEU A 54 -4.79 6.23 0.87
N ARG A 55 -5.48 6.39 2.01
CA ARG A 55 -5.03 5.91 3.32
C ARG A 55 -4.84 4.40 3.33
N PHE A 56 -5.82 3.64 2.84
CA PHE A 56 -5.74 2.19 2.73
C PHE A 56 -4.49 1.75 1.97
N HIS A 57 -4.33 2.26 0.74
CA HIS A 57 -3.22 1.83 -0.11
C HIS A 57 -1.86 2.30 0.38
N ALA A 58 -1.76 3.51 0.95
CA ALA A 58 -0.51 4.00 1.50
C ALA A 58 -0.04 3.15 2.69
N ILE A 59 -0.96 2.73 3.57
CA ILE A 59 -0.61 1.86 4.71
C ILE A 59 -0.30 0.43 4.23
N GLN A 60 -1.09 -0.13 3.32
CA GLN A 60 -0.82 -1.46 2.74
C GLN A 60 0.55 -1.48 2.02
N ALA A 61 0.86 -0.46 1.21
CA ALA A 61 2.16 -0.33 0.54
C ALA A 61 3.31 -0.21 1.54
N LEU A 62 3.14 0.59 2.59
CA LEU A 62 4.14 0.71 3.65
C LEU A 62 4.38 -0.63 4.36
N GLY A 63 3.32 -1.38 4.68
CA GLY A 63 3.41 -2.71 5.28
C GLY A 63 4.16 -3.71 4.40
N ILE A 64 3.86 -3.74 3.08
CA ILE A 64 4.61 -4.56 2.11
C ILE A 64 6.09 -4.16 2.10
N GLN A 65 6.39 -2.86 2.11
CA GLN A 65 7.78 -2.40 2.09
C GLN A 65 8.55 -2.75 3.35
N VAL A 66 7.90 -2.72 4.53
CA VAL A 66 8.51 -3.17 5.79
C VAL A 66 8.87 -4.66 5.70
N VAL A 67 7.96 -5.51 5.21
CA VAL A 67 8.24 -6.93 4.99
C VAL A 67 9.38 -7.13 4.00
N TYR A 68 9.38 -6.37 2.89
CA TYR A 68 10.45 -6.40 1.90
C TYR A 68 11.81 -6.05 2.50
N MET A 69 11.89 -4.98 3.33
CA MET A 69 13.14 -4.58 3.98
C MET A 69 13.66 -5.65 4.94
N ILE A 70 12.78 -6.31 5.70
CA ILE A 70 13.15 -7.41 6.59
C ILE A 70 13.71 -8.57 5.77
N LEU A 71 13.04 -8.99 4.70
CA LEU A 71 13.52 -10.06 3.83
C LEU A 71 14.86 -9.73 3.16
N ALA A 72 15.02 -8.50 2.67
CA ALA A 72 16.26 -8.04 2.06
C ALA A 72 17.42 -7.99 3.08
N MET A 73 17.15 -7.58 4.32
CA MET A 73 18.13 -7.60 5.41
C MET A 73 18.54 -9.04 5.76
N LEU A 74 17.58 -9.95 5.92
CA LEU A 74 17.85 -11.37 6.18
C LEU A 74 18.65 -12.02 5.04
N MET A 75 18.30 -11.71 3.79
CA MET A 75 19.05 -12.14 2.61
C MET A 75 20.50 -11.65 2.67
N SER A 76 20.72 -10.36 2.96
CA SER A 76 22.06 -9.76 3.04
C SER A 76 22.93 -10.44 4.12
N ILE A 77 22.37 -10.67 5.31
CA ILE A 77 23.07 -11.31 6.43
C ILE A 77 23.42 -12.76 6.09
N THR A 78 22.48 -13.51 5.51
CA THR A 78 22.66 -14.95 5.20
C THR A 78 23.48 -15.19 3.94
N MET A 79 23.77 -14.14 3.15
CA MET A 79 24.57 -14.25 1.94
C MET A 79 26.02 -14.62 2.21
N MET A 80 26.54 -14.32 3.41
CA MET A 80 27.87 -14.75 3.87
C MET A 80 28.07 -16.27 3.79
N PHE A 81 26.99 -17.03 3.99
CA PHE A 81 27.02 -18.50 3.94
C PHE A 81 26.43 -19.07 2.64
N LEU A 82 26.19 -18.23 1.63
CA LEU A 82 25.47 -18.54 0.38
C LEU A 82 24.01 -19.04 0.56
N VAL A 83 23.54 -19.20 1.80
CA VAL A 83 22.14 -19.56 2.12
C VAL A 83 21.17 -18.45 1.70
N GLY A 84 21.62 -17.19 1.68
CA GLY A 84 20.79 -16.06 1.25
C GLY A 84 20.29 -16.15 -0.20
N ILE A 85 20.92 -16.98 -1.06
CA ILE A 85 20.44 -17.21 -2.44
C ILE A 85 19.02 -17.80 -2.43
N CYS A 86 18.67 -18.60 -1.41
CA CYS A 86 17.33 -19.15 -1.26
C CYS A 86 16.25 -18.07 -1.02
N LEU A 87 16.63 -16.89 -0.53
CA LEU A 87 15.72 -15.77 -0.28
C LEU A 87 15.51 -14.87 -1.50
N LEU A 88 16.39 -14.95 -2.50
CA LEU A 88 16.34 -14.16 -3.72
C LEU A 88 14.99 -14.23 -4.46
N PRO A 89 14.37 -15.40 -4.72
CA PRO A 89 13.07 -15.45 -5.38
C PRO A 89 11.95 -14.78 -4.57
N PHE A 90 12.04 -14.77 -3.23
CA PHE A 90 11.06 -14.11 -2.38
C PHE A 90 11.21 -12.59 -2.42
N VAL A 91 12.44 -12.08 -2.36
CA VAL A 91 12.72 -10.64 -2.46
C VAL A 91 12.29 -10.12 -3.83
N MET A 92 12.72 -10.79 -4.91
CA MET A 92 12.33 -10.40 -6.27
C MET A 92 10.82 -10.54 -6.50
N GLY A 93 10.22 -11.65 -6.04
CA GLY A 93 8.79 -11.90 -6.14
C GLY A 93 7.96 -10.82 -5.44
N LEU A 94 8.35 -10.43 -4.23
CA LEU A 94 7.65 -9.38 -3.48
C LEU A 94 7.81 -8.00 -4.13
N GLY A 95 8.99 -7.68 -4.67
CA GLY A 95 9.23 -6.44 -5.42
C GLY A 95 8.39 -6.37 -6.70
N ILE A 96 8.34 -7.45 -7.48
CA ILE A 96 7.49 -7.54 -8.68
C ILE A 96 6.01 -7.47 -8.29
N TYR A 97 5.61 -8.13 -7.21
CA TYR A 97 4.24 -8.10 -6.72
C TYR A 97 3.80 -6.68 -6.33
N ALA A 98 4.64 -5.95 -5.59
CA ALA A 98 4.38 -4.54 -5.27
C ALA A 98 4.26 -3.69 -6.54
N LEU A 99 5.14 -3.88 -7.52
CA LEU A 99 5.07 -3.17 -8.80
C LEU A 99 3.76 -3.46 -9.55
N VAL A 100 3.33 -4.72 -9.61
CA VAL A 100 2.06 -5.12 -10.25
C VAL A 100 0.87 -4.47 -9.56
N ILE A 101 0.83 -4.47 -8.23
CA ILE A 101 -0.24 -3.78 -7.46
C ILE A 101 -0.22 -2.28 -7.79
N GLY A 102 0.96 -1.66 -7.80
CA GLY A 102 1.12 -0.25 -8.14
C GLY A 102 0.49 0.08 -9.49
N ILE A 103 0.77 -0.73 -10.52
CA ILE A 103 0.19 -0.56 -11.87
C ILE A 103 -1.33 -0.75 -11.87
N ILE A 104 -1.85 -1.75 -11.16
CA ILE A 104 -3.30 -1.99 -11.05
C ILE A 104 -3.98 -0.77 -10.42
N VAL A 105 -3.44 -0.26 -9.31
CA VAL A 105 -3.98 0.89 -8.59
C VAL A 105 -3.87 2.18 -9.41
N LEU A 106 -2.76 2.37 -10.15
CA LEU A 106 -2.59 3.51 -11.07
C LEU A 106 -3.65 3.56 -12.17
N THR A 107 -4.05 2.40 -12.69
CA THR A 107 -5.07 2.29 -13.74
C THR A 107 -6.50 2.34 -13.20
N GLY A 108 -6.67 2.54 -11.88
CA GLY A 108 -7.96 2.65 -11.21
C GLY A 108 -8.57 1.32 -10.77
N GLY A 109 -7.82 0.22 -10.92
CA GLY A 109 -8.14 -1.05 -10.28
C GLY A 109 -7.97 -0.97 -8.76
N ASP A 110 -8.29 -2.07 -8.10
CA ASP A 110 -8.02 -2.26 -6.68
C ASP A 110 -7.34 -3.61 -6.46
N HIS A 111 -6.46 -3.66 -5.47
CA HIS A 111 -5.87 -4.92 -5.06
C HIS A 111 -5.63 -4.94 -3.56
N ARG A 112 -6.38 -5.82 -2.89
CA ARG A 112 -6.24 -6.12 -1.47
C ARG A 112 -5.31 -7.30 -1.25
N VAL A 113 -4.33 -7.13 -0.36
CA VAL A 113 -3.55 -8.25 0.17
C VAL A 113 -4.37 -8.93 1.27
N PRO A 114 -4.69 -10.24 1.22
CA PRO A 114 -5.68 -10.84 2.12
C PRO A 114 -5.43 -10.62 3.62
N TRP A 115 -4.23 -10.90 4.11
CA TRP A 115 -3.92 -10.71 5.54
C TRP A 115 -3.67 -9.23 5.89
N LEU A 116 -2.83 -8.56 5.11
CA LEU A 116 -2.41 -7.19 5.42
C LEU A 116 -3.54 -6.19 5.17
N GLY A 117 -4.28 -6.34 4.08
CA GLY A 117 -5.39 -5.47 3.72
C GLY A 117 -6.56 -5.57 4.69
N ASN A 118 -6.90 -6.76 5.19
CA ASN A 118 -7.92 -6.88 6.24
C ASN A 118 -7.50 -6.15 7.51
N TYR A 119 -6.24 -6.34 7.93
CA TYR A 119 -5.69 -5.61 9.07
C TYR A 119 -5.71 -4.09 8.86
N VAL A 120 -5.37 -3.62 7.65
CA VAL A 120 -5.37 -2.19 7.35
C VAL A 120 -6.76 -1.59 7.38
N GLU A 121 -7.75 -2.25 6.78
CA GLU A 121 -9.13 -1.76 6.79
C GLU A 121 -9.66 -1.73 8.22
N GLU A 122 -9.54 -2.82 8.98
CA GLU A 122 -10.10 -2.90 10.33
C GLU A 122 -9.51 -1.89 11.33
N ASN A 123 -8.22 -1.53 11.17
CA ASN A 123 -7.50 -0.73 12.17
C ASN A 123 -7.21 0.71 11.74
N PHE A 124 -7.28 1.02 10.44
CA PHE A 124 -6.80 2.29 9.92
C PHE A 124 -7.72 2.95 8.89
N VAL A 125 -8.83 2.36 8.49
CA VAL A 125 -9.75 2.99 7.53
C VAL A 125 -11.15 3.03 8.11
#